data_AF-A0A9D8HIC2-F1
#
_entry.id   AF-A0A9D8HIC2-F1
#
_cell.length_a   1.000
_cell.length_b   1.000
_cell.length_c   1.000
_cell.angle_alpha   90.00
_cell.angle_beta   90.00
_cell.angle_gamma   90.00
#
_symmetry.space_group_name_H-M   'P 1'
#
loop_
_entity.id
_entity.type
_entity.pdbx_description
1 polymer ?
#
loop_
_entity_poly.entity_id
_entity_poly.type
_entity_poly.pdbx_seq_one_letter_code
_entity_poly.pdbx_strand_id
1 'polypeptide(L)'
;MPAEGAGRRPDDPRPAEEAAGRLGAYVHLPFCHRVCPYCDFAVVAGREDLVERYLAALAVEIGSARPFSGPLDAVFVGGGTPSRLVPEALGRVLGALRGRFGVSPRAEVTLEANPEDWSPALAAGLVAAGFTRVSLGAQSFDAGVLAALGRGHRPEQGEQAVAAAREAGFASVNLDLIFGVPGESAASWRTSVRRALATGAEHLSIYALTVERGTPLSRAVAAGAPAPDPDRQAQRWEEAARLAAGAGLVRYETSNFARPGHPCLYNLITWAQGEYEGFGAGAHRHRAGTRSWNLRRADRYVERLEAGGSPVSGE
;
A
#
# COMPACT_ATOMS: atom_id res chain seq x y z
N MET A 1 16.31 20.39 -32.24
CA MET A 1 15.20 20.42 -31.28
C MET A 1 14.72 18.99 -31.11
N PRO A 2 14.94 18.32 -29.97
CA PRO A 2 14.48 16.96 -29.82
C PRO A 2 12.96 16.96 -29.62
N ALA A 3 12.31 16.00 -30.26
CA ALA A 3 10.86 15.88 -30.33
C ALA A 3 10.24 15.67 -28.94
N GLU A 4 9.47 16.66 -28.50
CA GLU A 4 8.45 16.50 -27.47
C GLU A 4 7.35 15.58 -28.04
N GLY A 5 7.16 14.39 -27.46
CA GLY A 5 6.03 13.51 -27.84
C GLY A 5 6.31 12.01 -27.92
N ALA A 6 7.53 11.54 -27.66
CA ALA A 6 7.74 10.09 -27.50
C ALA A 6 7.26 9.65 -26.12
N GLY A 7 6.02 9.14 -26.05
CA GLY A 7 5.41 8.60 -24.82
C GLY A 7 6.35 7.62 -24.11
N ARG A 8 6.48 7.77 -22.78
CA ARG A 8 7.26 6.86 -21.94
C ARG A 8 6.81 5.42 -22.20
N ARG A 9 7.76 4.51 -22.45
CA ARG A 9 7.44 3.09 -22.62
C ARG A 9 6.88 2.55 -21.29
N PRO A 10 5.90 1.63 -21.32
CA PRO A 10 5.36 0.95 -20.13
C PRO A 10 6.40 0.20 -19.26
N ASP A 11 7.64 0.05 -19.75
CA ASP A 11 8.77 -0.65 -19.13
C ASP A 11 10.04 0.22 -19.13
N ASP A 12 9.86 1.53 -19.14
CA ASP A 12 10.97 2.48 -19.04
C ASP A 12 11.64 2.36 -17.66
N PRO A 13 12.91 1.92 -17.56
CA PRO A 13 13.56 1.73 -16.26
C PRO A 13 13.96 3.05 -15.60
N ARG A 14 13.98 4.15 -16.35
CA ARG A 14 14.45 5.47 -15.89
C ARG A 14 13.83 5.93 -14.56
N PRO A 15 12.50 5.79 -14.31
CA PRO A 15 11.92 6.19 -13.02
C PRO A 15 12.51 5.44 -11.83
N ALA A 16 12.83 4.15 -11.98
CA ALA A 16 13.47 3.37 -10.93
C ALA A 16 14.96 3.76 -10.78
N GLU A 17 15.67 3.91 -11.90
CA GLU A 17 17.08 4.36 -11.89
C GLU A 17 17.25 5.73 -11.21
N GLU A 18 16.34 6.68 -11.48
CA GLU A 18 16.30 8.00 -10.83
C GLU A 18 16.01 7.91 -9.32
N ALA A 19 15.32 6.85 -8.88
CA ALA A 19 14.99 6.61 -7.48
C ALA A 19 16.06 5.80 -6.72
N ALA A 20 17.02 5.17 -7.41
CA ALA A 20 17.99 4.26 -6.78
C ALA A 20 18.82 4.91 -5.65
N GLY A 21 19.11 6.20 -5.76
CA GLY A 21 19.84 6.98 -4.74
C GLY A 21 18.96 7.63 -3.67
N ARG A 22 17.64 7.37 -3.68
CA ARG A 22 16.67 7.92 -2.72
C ARG A 22 16.51 7.00 -1.52
N LEU A 23 16.15 7.57 -0.38
CA LEU A 23 16.05 6.86 0.88
C LEU A 23 14.59 6.67 1.31
N GLY A 24 14.22 5.41 1.58
CA GLY A 24 12.85 5.04 1.98
C GLY A 24 12.72 4.61 3.44
N ALA A 25 11.51 4.67 3.97
CA ALA A 25 11.11 3.92 5.16
C ALA A 25 9.72 3.33 4.97
N TYR A 26 9.57 2.05 5.34
CA TYR A 26 8.27 1.40 5.48
C TYR A 26 7.91 1.22 6.94
N VAL A 27 6.67 1.51 7.27
CA VAL A 27 6.09 1.24 8.59
C VAL A 27 4.91 0.31 8.42
N HIS A 28 5.01 -0.86 9.03
CA HIS A 28 3.92 -1.82 9.09
C HIS A 28 3.03 -1.54 10.31
N LEU A 29 1.73 -1.35 10.09
CA LEU A 29 0.72 -1.27 11.13
C LEU A 29 -0.26 -2.43 10.96
N PRO A 30 -0.27 -3.44 11.84
CA PRO A 30 -0.90 -4.74 11.55
C PRO A 30 -2.42 -4.76 11.74
N PHE A 31 -3.05 -3.65 12.11
CA PHE A 31 -4.42 -3.64 12.61
C PHE A 31 -5.46 -3.57 11.47
N CYS A 32 -6.34 -4.56 11.41
CA CYS A 32 -7.46 -4.60 10.48
C CYS A 32 -8.80 -4.68 11.23
N HIS A 33 -9.90 -4.25 10.62
CA HIS A 33 -11.24 -4.57 11.13
C HIS A 33 -11.51 -6.08 11.06
N ARG A 34 -11.09 -6.67 9.93
CA ARG A 34 -11.17 -8.10 9.64
C ARG A 34 -10.03 -8.48 8.70
N VAL A 35 -9.62 -9.73 8.73
CA VAL A 35 -8.63 -10.26 7.79
C VAL A 35 -9.36 -10.75 6.53
N CYS A 36 -9.04 -10.16 5.38
CA CYS A 36 -9.61 -10.59 4.09
C CYS A 36 -9.23 -12.04 3.78
N PRO A 37 -10.08 -12.83 3.10
CA PRO A 37 -9.82 -14.25 2.86
C PRO A 37 -8.53 -14.55 2.08
N TYR A 38 -8.03 -13.60 1.29
CA TYR A 38 -6.82 -13.72 0.47
C TYR A 38 -5.57 -13.08 1.10
N CYS A 39 -5.72 -12.33 2.19
CA CYS A 39 -4.64 -11.51 2.72
C CYS A 39 -3.59 -12.37 3.42
N ASP A 40 -2.34 -12.27 2.98
CA ASP A 40 -1.18 -12.93 3.56
C ASP A 40 -0.27 -11.97 4.33
N PHE A 41 -0.71 -10.75 4.60
CA PHE A 41 0.08 -9.78 5.33
C PHE A 41 0.18 -10.12 6.83
N ALA A 42 1.14 -9.49 7.51
CA ALA A 42 1.41 -9.67 8.94
C ALA A 42 0.37 -8.95 9.81
N VAL A 43 -0.91 -9.30 9.66
CA VAL A 43 -2.05 -8.55 10.22
C VAL A 43 -2.75 -9.26 11.35
N VAL A 44 -3.50 -8.49 12.15
CA VAL A 44 -4.35 -8.93 13.25
C VAL A 44 -5.68 -8.17 13.20
N ALA A 45 -6.76 -8.83 13.61
CA ALA A 45 -8.08 -8.22 13.77
C ALA A 45 -8.58 -8.38 15.21
N GLY A 46 -9.37 -7.42 15.70
CA GLY A 46 -9.92 -7.44 17.06
C GLY A 46 -8.84 -7.35 18.15
N ARG A 47 -7.76 -6.61 17.89
CA ARG A 47 -6.61 -6.43 18.80
C ARG A 47 -6.35 -4.96 19.12
N GLU A 48 -7.42 -4.20 19.31
CA GLU A 48 -7.37 -2.79 19.75
C GLU A 48 -6.59 -2.63 21.07
N ASP A 49 -6.61 -3.65 21.94
CA ASP A 49 -5.82 -3.72 23.18
C ASP A 49 -4.31 -3.61 22.96
N LEU A 50 -3.82 -3.99 21.78
CA LEU A 50 -2.39 -4.03 21.46
C LEU A 50 -1.89 -2.71 20.86
N VAL A 51 -2.77 -1.80 20.43
CA VAL A 51 -2.41 -0.62 19.62
C VAL A 51 -1.36 0.26 20.32
N GLU A 52 -1.62 0.72 21.54
CA GLU A 52 -0.68 1.64 22.21
C GLU A 52 0.65 0.96 22.56
N ARG A 53 0.62 -0.32 22.98
CA ARG A 53 1.85 -1.10 23.22
C ARG A 53 2.65 -1.28 21.94
N TYR A 54 1.97 -1.51 20.81
CA TYR A 54 2.59 -1.61 19.51
C TYR A 54 3.24 -0.31 19.07
N LEU A 55 2.56 0.82 19.23
CA LEU A 55 3.11 2.14 18.89
C LEU A 55 4.31 2.50 19.77
N ALA A 56 4.29 2.13 21.05
CA ALA A 56 5.43 2.31 21.95
C ALA A 56 6.62 1.44 21.51
N ALA A 57 6.38 0.16 21.20
CA ALA A 57 7.40 -0.74 20.67
C ALA A 57 7.99 -0.21 19.36
N LEU A 58 7.15 0.25 18.43
CA LEU A 58 7.56 0.85 17.17
C LEU A 58 8.44 2.10 17.37
N ALA A 59 8.12 2.95 18.34
CA ALA A 59 8.95 4.10 18.67
C ALA A 59 10.33 3.70 19.22
N VAL A 60 10.40 2.63 20.03
CA VAL A 60 11.67 2.05 20.49
C VAL A 60 12.48 1.54 19.31
N GLU A 61 11.86 0.80 18.39
CA GLU A 61 12.53 0.30 17.20
C GLU A 61 13.12 1.43 16.36
N ILE A 62 12.30 2.43 16.01
CA ILE A 62 12.71 3.61 15.25
C ILE A 62 13.86 4.31 15.97
N GLY A 63 13.73 4.57 17.27
CA GLY A 63 14.75 5.26 18.06
C GLY A 63 16.09 4.51 18.12
N SER A 64 16.06 3.18 18.08
CA SER A 64 17.25 2.33 18.14
C SER A 64 17.97 2.15 16.79
N ALA A 65 17.25 2.28 15.68
CA ALA A 65 17.79 2.04 14.35
C ALA A 65 18.84 3.08 13.96
N ARG A 66 19.88 2.69 13.21
CA ARG A 66 20.93 3.62 12.74
C ARG A 66 20.39 4.45 11.58
N PRO A 67 20.44 5.79 11.61
CA PRO A 67 19.94 6.61 10.52
C PRO A 67 20.78 6.44 9.25
N PHE A 68 20.24 6.88 8.13
CA PHE A 68 21.00 7.08 6.91
C PHE A 68 21.91 8.32 7.04
N SER A 69 22.77 8.53 6.05
CA SER A 69 23.55 9.76 5.93
C SER A 69 22.72 10.98 5.51
N GLY A 70 21.52 10.76 4.95
CA GLY A 70 20.59 11.79 4.49
C GLY A 70 19.16 11.56 5.00
N PRO A 71 18.27 12.53 4.77
CA PRO A 71 16.86 12.42 5.18
C PRO A 71 16.11 11.41 4.32
N LEU A 72 14.98 10.92 4.82
CA LEU A 72 14.05 10.09 4.05
C LEU A 72 13.39 10.91 2.93
N ASP A 73 13.38 10.38 1.72
CA ASP A 73 12.65 10.91 0.55
C ASP A 73 11.24 10.31 0.45
N ALA A 74 11.04 9.10 0.95
CA ALA A 74 9.74 8.43 0.95
C ALA A 74 9.46 7.72 2.27
N VAL A 75 8.26 7.88 2.80
CA VAL A 75 7.73 7.10 3.92
C VAL A 75 6.44 6.43 3.48
N PHE A 76 6.33 5.13 3.65
CA PHE A 76 5.14 4.37 3.32
C PHE A 76 4.60 3.68 4.57
N VAL A 77 3.40 4.07 4.99
CA VAL A 77 2.70 3.48 6.13
C VAL A 77 1.61 2.55 5.60
N GLY A 78 1.77 1.25 5.81
CA GLY A 78 0.90 0.22 5.25
C GLY A 78 0.74 -0.98 6.18
N GLY A 79 0.27 -2.09 5.61
CA GLY A 79 0.21 -3.38 6.28
C GLY A 79 -1.22 -3.84 6.49
N GLY A 80 -1.77 -3.61 7.68
CA GLY A 80 -3.19 -3.83 7.94
C GLY A 80 -4.02 -2.72 7.34
N THR A 81 -4.55 -1.85 8.18
CA THR A 81 -5.29 -0.67 7.74
C THR A 81 -4.87 0.52 8.60
N PRO A 82 -3.80 1.24 8.20
CA PRO A 82 -3.30 2.41 8.91
C PRO A 82 -4.38 3.47 9.21
N SER A 83 -5.35 3.68 8.30
CA SER A 83 -6.48 4.59 8.49
C SER A 83 -7.41 4.27 9.66
N ARG A 84 -7.25 3.10 10.31
CA ARG A 84 -7.96 2.78 11.56
C ARG A 84 -7.40 3.51 12.77
N LEU A 85 -6.13 3.94 12.69
CA LEU A 85 -5.54 4.74 13.75
C LEU A 85 -5.92 6.21 13.57
N VAL A 86 -6.14 6.88 14.69
CA VAL A 86 -6.41 8.32 14.69
C VAL A 86 -5.20 9.10 14.16
N PRO A 87 -5.39 10.23 13.46
CA PRO A 87 -4.30 10.99 12.86
C PRO A 87 -3.19 11.38 13.83
N GLU A 88 -3.53 11.63 15.10
CA GLU A 88 -2.57 11.95 16.16
C GLU A 88 -1.60 10.80 16.40
N ALA A 89 -2.11 9.56 16.42
CA ALA A 89 -1.28 8.37 16.61
C ALA A 89 -0.30 8.18 15.44
N LEU A 90 -0.77 8.36 14.20
CA LEU A 90 0.07 8.31 13.01
C LEU A 90 1.09 9.47 12.98
N GLY A 91 0.68 10.66 13.44
CA GLY A 91 1.56 11.81 13.61
C GLY A 91 2.72 11.55 14.58
N ARG A 92 2.49 10.80 15.68
CA ARG A 92 3.56 10.35 16.59
C ARG A 92 4.58 9.46 15.88
N VAL A 93 4.12 8.54 15.03
CA VAL A 93 4.99 7.65 14.24
C VAL A 93 5.85 8.46 13.26
N LEU A 94 5.24 9.37 12.49
CA LEU A 94 5.96 10.26 11.59
C LEU A 94 6.91 11.20 12.34
N GLY A 95 6.53 11.64 13.55
CA GLY A 95 7.38 12.42 14.44
C GLY A 95 8.63 11.67 14.88
N ALA A 96 8.49 10.38 15.24
CA ALA A 96 9.63 9.53 15.59
C ALA A 96 10.58 9.33 14.40
N LEU A 97 10.05 9.06 13.20
CA LEU A 97 10.86 8.96 11.98
C LEU A 97 11.59 10.28 11.67
N ARG A 98 10.88 11.41 11.73
CA ARG A 98 11.45 12.74 11.50
C ARG A 98 12.56 13.08 12.50
N GLY A 99 12.36 12.77 13.77
CA GLY A 99 13.37 12.99 14.81
C GLY A 99 14.61 12.11 14.64
N ARG A 100 14.43 10.87 14.17
CA ARG A 100 15.54 9.91 14.05
C ARG A 100 16.31 10.00 12.74
N PHE A 101 15.58 10.01 11.62
CA PHE A 101 16.14 9.90 10.28
C PHE A 101 16.18 11.24 9.54
N GLY A 102 15.40 12.22 9.99
CA GLY A 102 15.05 13.35 9.14
C GLY A 102 14.10 12.93 8.02
N VAL A 103 13.26 13.85 7.57
CA VAL A 103 12.35 13.65 6.44
C VAL A 103 12.48 14.88 5.55
N SER A 104 12.71 14.64 4.26
CA SER A 104 12.83 15.70 3.27
C SER A 104 11.57 16.58 3.27
N PRO A 105 11.67 17.92 3.15
CA PRO A 105 10.50 18.78 2.98
C PRO A 105 9.67 18.47 1.73
N ARG A 106 10.25 17.73 0.77
CA ARG A 106 9.60 17.26 -0.45
C ARG A 106 9.31 15.76 -0.42
N ALA A 107 9.36 15.13 0.75
CA ALA A 107 9.16 13.70 0.86
C ALA A 107 7.74 13.30 0.45
N GLU A 108 7.63 12.15 -0.21
CA GLU A 108 6.35 11.47 -0.36
C GLU A 108 6.03 10.72 0.94
N VAL A 109 4.89 10.98 1.54
CA VAL A 109 4.44 10.29 2.76
C VAL A 109 3.09 9.64 2.44
N THR A 110 3.12 8.33 2.26
CA THR A 110 1.99 7.51 1.84
C THR A 110 1.33 6.83 3.02
N LEU A 111 -0.01 6.80 3.02
CA LEU A 111 -0.84 5.98 3.92
C LEU A 111 -1.71 5.01 3.10
N GLU A 112 -1.80 3.76 3.52
CA GLU A 112 -2.88 2.85 3.07
C GLU A 112 -4.17 3.07 3.87
N ALA A 113 -5.30 3.09 3.16
CA ALA A 113 -6.61 3.32 3.76
C ALA A 113 -7.71 2.48 3.09
N ASN A 114 -8.73 2.17 3.87
CA ASN A 114 -9.95 1.53 3.37
C ASN A 114 -11.05 2.57 3.12
N PRO A 115 -11.88 2.43 2.06
CA PRO A 115 -12.95 3.38 1.79
C PRO A 115 -13.95 3.57 2.92
N GLU A 116 -14.23 2.52 3.71
CA GLU A 116 -15.17 2.57 4.83
C GLU A 116 -14.66 3.34 6.05
N ASP A 117 -13.35 3.56 6.18
CA ASP A 117 -12.78 4.33 7.28
C ASP A 117 -12.83 5.85 7.00
N TRP A 118 -13.12 6.24 5.76
CA TRP A 118 -12.92 7.61 5.31
C TRP A 118 -13.99 8.58 5.85
N SER A 119 -13.53 9.72 6.38
CA SER A 119 -14.38 10.87 6.73
C SER A 119 -13.62 12.17 6.45
N PRO A 120 -14.31 13.31 6.23
CA PRO A 120 -13.64 14.59 6.04
C PRO A 120 -12.70 14.96 7.20
N ALA A 121 -13.10 14.65 8.44
CA ALA A 121 -12.29 14.91 9.63
C ALA A 121 -11.02 14.06 9.67
N LEU A 122 -11.14 12.76 9.36
CA LEU A 122 -9.97 11.87 9.26
C LEU A 122 -9.02 12.36 8.18
N ALA A 123 -9.53 12.65 6.98
CA ALA A 123 -8.73 13.09 5.85
C ALA A 123 -7.96 14.39 6.15
N ALA A 124 -8.63 15.39 6.71
CA ALA A 124 -8.00 16.65 7.12
C ALA A 124 -6.93 16.43 8.20
N GLY A 125 -7.20 15.57 9.19
CA GLY A 125 -6.22 15.23 10.23
C GLY A 125 -4.98 14.52 9.67
N LEU A 126 -5.15 13.64 8.68
CA LEU A 126 -4.04 12.96 8.02
C LEU A 126 -3.16 13.93 7.22
N VAL A 127 -3.76 14.85 6.46
CA VAL A 127 -3.01 15.90 5.76
C VAL A 127 -2.26 16.77 6.76
N ALA A 128 -2.91 17.17 7.86
CA ALA A 128 -2.27 17.94 8.93
C ALA A 128 -1.12 17.18 9.62
N ALA A 129 -1.20 15.85 9.73
CA ALA A 129 -0.12 15.00 10.24
C ALA A 129 1.09 14.91 9.28
N GLY A 130 0.90 15.30 8.01
CA GLY A 130 1.95 15.36 7.00
C GLY A 130 1.90 14.26 5.94
N PHE A 131 0.78 13.54 5.81
CA PHE A 131 0.59 12.62 4.70
C PHE A 131 0.32 13.39 3.41
N THR A 132 1.03 13.04 2.33
CA THR A 132 0.93 13.70 1.03
C THR A 132 0.28 12.81 -0.03
N ARG A 133 0.25 11.49 0.19
CA ARG A 133 -0.35 10.49 -0.71
C ARG A 133 -1.20 9.49 0.08
N VAL A 134 -2.29 9.02 -0.52
CA VAL A 134 -3.12 7.94 0.05
C VAL A 134 -3.36 6.82 -0.98
N SER A 135 -3.32 5.58 -0.51
CA SER A 135 -3.67 4.37 -1.27
C SER A 135 -4.99 3.82 -0.77
N LEU A 136 -6.03 3.83 -1.61
CA LEU A 136 -7.38 3.42 -1.23
C LEU A 136 -7.70 2.02 -1.77
N GLY A 137 -7.93 1.09 -0.85
CA GLY A 137 -8.24 -0.31 -1.14
C GLY A 137 -9.67 -0.54 -1.65
N ALA A 138 -10.02 -0.04 -2.84
CA ALA A 138 -11.37 -0.21 -3.41
C ALA A 138 -11.65 -1.64 -3.88
N GLN A 139 -10.63 -2.31 -4.43
CA GLN A 139 -10.60 -3.69 -4.94
C GLN A 139 -11.51 -3.98 -6.14
N SER A 140 -12.77 -3.59 -6.08
CA SER A 140 -13.74 -3.77 -7.16
C SER A 140 -14.89 -2.78 -7.01
N PHE A 141 -15.62 -2.52 -8.09
CA PHE A 141 -16.88 -1.79 -8.06
C PHE A 141 -18.10 -2.69 -8.28
N ASP A 142 -17.92 -4.00 -8.10
CA ASP A 142 -18.96 -5.02 -8.11
C ASP A 142 -19.19 -5.56 -6.70
N ALA A 143 -20.42 -5.48 -6.21
CA ALA A 143 -20.76 -5.89 -4.85
C ALA A 143 -20.54 -7.39 -4.59
N GLY A 144 -20.73 -8.25 -5.60
CA GLY A 144 -20.49 -9.68 -5.49
C GLY A 144 -18.99 -9.99 -5.37
N VAL A 145 -18.16 -9.31 -6.18
CA VAL A 145 -16.70 -9.42 -6.09
C VAL A 145 -16.19 -8.92 -4.73
N LEU A 146 -16.69 -7.77 -4.26
CA LEU A 146 -16.35 -7.24 -2.93
C LEU A 146 -16.71 -8.22 -1.81
N ALA A 147 -17.89 -8.83 -1.86
CA ALA A 147 -18.31 -9.84 -0.88
C ALA A 147 -17.37 -11.06 -0.89
N ALA A 148 -16.99 -11.57 -2.07
CA ALA A 148 -16.04 -12.68 -2.21
C ALA A 148 -14.65 -12.33 -1.65
N LEU A 149 -14.20 -11.09 -1.85
CA LEU A 149 -12.95 -10.55 -1.29
C LEU A 149 -13.05 -10.21 0.20
N GLY A 150 -14.22 -10.37 0.82
CA GLY A 150 -14.44 -10.02 2.21
C GLY A 150 -14.35 -8.52 2.49
N ARG A 151 -14.70 -7.68 1.53
CA ARG A 151 -14.76 -6.21 1.71
C ARG A 151 -16.11 -5.80 2.28
N GLY A 152 -16.09 -4.87 3.24
CA GLY A 152 -17.28 -4.38 3.94
C GLY A 152 -17.90 -3.12 3.33
N HIS A 153 -17.16 -2.43 2.45
CA HIS A 153 -17.61 -1.22 1.78
C HIS A 153 -18.50 -1.52 0.56
N ARG A 154 -19.36 -0.56 0.20
CA ARG A 154 -20.10 -0.53 -1.05
C ARG A 154 -19.25 0.05 -2.18
N PRO A 155 -19.49 -0.31 -3.45
CA PRO A 155 -18.74 0.24 -4.59
C PRO A 155 -18.62 1.77 -4.59
N GLU A 156 -19.70 2.48 -4.27
CA GLU A 156 -19.76 3.95 -4.30
C GLU A 156 -18.83 4.60 -3.27
N GLN A 157 -18.50 3.89 -2.18
CA GLN A 157 -17.59 4.41 -1.15
C GLN A 157 -16.17 4.57 -1.66
N GLY A 158 -15.73 3.75 -2.63
CA GLY A 158 -14.42 3.92 -3.26
C GLY A 158 -14.31 5.24 -4.02
N GLU A 159 -15.35 5.60 -4.79
CA GLU A 159 -15.45 6.89 -5.49
C GLU A 159 -15.50 8.07 -4.51
N GLN A 160 -16.30 7.94 -3.45
CA GLN A 160 -16.45 8.97 -2.41
C GLN A 160 -15.14 9.21 -1.65
N ALA A 161 -14.39 8.15 -1.34
CA ALA A 161 -13.11 8.26 -0.65
C ALA A 161 -12.06 8.99 -1.50
N VAL A 162 -12.02 8.76 -2.82
CA VAL A 162 -11.12 9.52 -3.72
C VAL A 162 -11.47 11.00 -3.73
N ALA A 163 -12.76 11.34 -3.88
CA ALA A 163 -13.21 12.73 -3.87
C ALA A 163 -12.82 13.42 -2.56
N ALA A 164 -13.13 12.79 -1.42
CA ALA A 164 -12.84 13.34 -0.10
C ALA A 164 -11.33 13.45 0.18
N ALA A 165 -10.49 12.53 -0.32
CA ALA A 165 -9.04 12.65 -0.21
C ALA A 165 -8.50 13.88 -0.95
N ARG A 166 -9.01 14.15 -2.16
CA ARG A 166 -8.62 15.35 -2.91
C ARG A 166 -9.09 16.63 -2.25
N GLU A 167 -10.33 16.67 -1.81
CA GLU A 167 -10.90 17.82 -1.09
C GLU A 167 -10.11 18.14 0.18
N ALA A 168 -9.58 17.12 0.86
CA ALA A 168 -8.73 17.30 2.04
C ALA A 168 -7.31 17.83 1.71
N GLY A 169 -6.88 17.77 0.45
CA GLY A 169 -5.59 18.30 0.01
C GLY A 169 -4.48 17.26 -0.17
N PHE A 170 -4.79 15.96 -0.29
CA PHE A 170 -3.79 14.98 -0.71
C PHE A 170 -3.28 15.31 -2.13
N ALA A 171 -1.96 15.34 -2.29
CA ALA A 171 -1.32 15.67 -3.57
C ALA A 171 -1.42 14.52 -4.59
N SER A 172 -1.63 13.29 -4.12
CA SER A 172 -1.81 12.11 -4.97
C SER A 172 -2.73 11.09 -4.31
N VAL A 173 -3.68 10.56 -5.08
CA VAL A 173 -4.58 9.49 -4.66
C VAL A 173 -4.39 8.27 -5.56
N ASN A 174 -4.22 7.11 -4.92
CA ASN A 174 -4.24 5.82 -5.58
C ASN A 174 -5.52 5.05 -5.27
N LEU A 175 -5.98 4.25 -6.24
CA LEU A 175 -6.98 3.21 -6.05
C LEU A 175 -6.39 1.83 -6.37
N ASP A 176 -6.52 0.92 -5.41
CA ASP A 176 -6.16 -0.49 -5.58
C ASP A 176 -7.35 -1.28 -6.14
N LEU A 177 -7.10 -2.10 -7.16
CA LEU A 177 -8.04 -3.03 -7.77
C LEU A 177 -7.48 -4.45 -7.73
N ILE A 178 -8.36 -5.44 -7.55
CA ILE A 178 -8.01 -6.87 -7.62
C ILE A 178 -8.85 -7.54 -8.69
N PHE A 179 -8.20 -8.23 -9.64
CA PHE A 179 -8.86 -8.98 -10.71
C PHE A 179 -8.65 -10.49 -10.60
N GLY A 180 -9.47 -11.26 -11.33
CA GLY A 180 -9.37 -12.72 -11.35
C GLY A 180 -10.06 -13.39 -10.16
N VAL A 181 -10.98 -12.68 -9.51
CA VAL A 181 -11.80 -13.25 -8.44
C VAL A 181 -12.75 -14.31 -9.01
N PRO A 182 -12.84 -15.52 -8.44
CA PRO A 182 -13.79 -16.52 -8.91
C PRO A 182 -15.23 -15.98 -8.94
N GLY A 183 -15.88 -16.09 -10.10
CA GLY A 183 -17.21 -15.51 -10.36
C GLY A 183 -17.20 -14.13 -11.00
N GLU A 184 -16.04 -13.45 -11.10
CA GLU A 184 -15.91 -12.16 -11.79
C GLU A 184 -16.09 -12.32 -13.31
N SER A 185 -17.06 -11.59 -13.86
CA SER A 185 -17.29 -11.53 -15.31
C SER A 185 -16.41 -10.48 -15.99
N ALA A 186 -16.16 -10.63 -17.29
CA ALA A 186 -15.44 -9.63 -18.09
C ALA A 186 -16.13 -8.27 -18.08
N ALA A 187 -17.47 -8.27 -18.10
CA ALA A 187 -18.26 -7.05 -18.05
C ALA A 187 -18.13 -6.34 -16.68
N SER A 188 -18.14 -7.11 -15.60
CA SER A 188 -17.96 -6.59 -14.23
C SER A 188 -16.56 -5.99 -14.04
N TRP A 189 -15.51 -6.68 -14.49
CA TRP A 189 -14.14 -6.17 -14.45
C TRP A 189 -13.99 -4.87 -15.25
N ARG A 190 -14.42 -4.86 -16.52
CA ARG A 190 -14.38 -3.68 -17.37
C ARG A 190 -15.09 -2.49 -16.73
N THR A 191 -16.24 -2.74 -16.09
CA THR A 191 -17.01 -1.71 -15.38
C THR A 191 -16.20 -1.17 -14.20
N SER A 192 -15.57 -2.04 -13.41
CA SER A 192 -14.73 -1.64 -12.28
C SER A 192 -13.55 -0.79 -12.70
N VAL A 193 -12.81 -1.18 -13.75
CA VAL A 193 -11.70 -0.36 -14.27
C VAL A 193 -12.18 0.99 -14.78
N ARG A 194 -13.30 1.03 -15.52
CA ARG A 194 -13.87 2.30 -16.01
C ARG A 194 -14.32 3.22 -14.88
N ARG A 195 -14.95 2.68 -13.84
CA ARG A 195 -15.34 3.45 -12.65
C ARG A 195 -14.12 4.00 -11.91
N ALA A 196 -13.10 3.17 -11.70
CA ALA A 196 -11.83 3.61 -11.11
C ALA A 196 -11.20 4.78 -11.89
N LEU A 197 -11.12 4.67 -13.22
CA LEU A 197 -10.60 5.73 -14.08
C LEU A 197 -11.48 7.00 -14.07
N ALA A 198 -12.80 6.85 -13.99
CA ALA A 198 -13.74 7.96 -13.94
C ALA A 198 -13.65 8.77 -12.64
N THR A 199 -13.14 8.18 -11.54
CA THR A 199 -12.79 8.97 -10.35
C THR A 199 -11.73 10.02 -10.65
N GLY A 200 -10.94 9.81 -11.70
CA GLY A 200 -9.83 10.66 -12.11
C GLY A 200 -8.55 10.41 -11.34
N ALA A 201 -8.49 9.45 -10.40
CA ALA A 201 -7.34 9.18 -9.52
C ALA A 201 -5.98 9.27 -10.25
N GLU A 202 -4.97 9.81 -9.58
CA GLU A 202 -3.66 10.02 -10.19
C GLU A 202 -2.92 8.71 -10.42
N HIS A 203 -3.26 7.67 -9.68
CA HIS A 203 -2.60 6.38 -9.69
C HIS A 203 -3.60 5.23 -9.56
N LEU A 204 -3.32 4.11 -10.21
CA LEU A 204 -4.03 2.85 -10.08
C LEU A 204 -3.05 1.72 -9.83
N SER A 205 -3.33 0.93 -8.80
CA SER A 205 -2.68 -0.36 -8.56
C SER A 205 -3.64 -1.48 -8.94
N ILE A 206 -3.17 -2.42 -9.77
CA ILE A 206 -4.00 -3.47 -10.36
C ILE A 206 -3.31 -4.81 -10.08
N TYR A 207 -3.88 -5.58 -9.16
CA TYR A 207 -3.30 -6.81 -8.66
C TYR A 207 -4.11 -8.03 -9.12
N ALA A 208 -3.41 -9.10 -9.51
CA ALA A 208 -4.05 -10.39 -9.69
C ALA A 208 -4.39 -10.97 -8.31
N LEU A 209 -5.57 -11.57 -8.15
CA LEU A 209 -5.87 -12.37 -6.96
C LEU A 209 -4.94 -13.60 -6.94
N THR A 210 -4.07 -13.68 -5.93
CA THR A 210 -3.20 -14.85 -5.72
C THR A 210 -3.73 -15.74 -4.59
N VAL A 211 -3.38 -17.02 -4.66
CA VAL A 211 -3.76 -18.02 -3.64
C VAL A 211 -2.56 -18.28 -2.74
N GLU A 212 -2.42 -17.45 -1.71
CA GLU A 212 -1.26 -17.53 -0.80
C GLU A 212 -1.43 -18.60 0.28
N ARG A 213 -0.36 -19.34 0.54
CA ARG A 213 -0.35 -20.43 1.54
C ARG A 213 -0.74 -19.91 2.93
N GLY A 214 -1.66 -20.61 3.58
CA GLY A 214 -2.07 -20.30 4.96
C GLY A 214 -3.25 -19.33 5.06
N THR A 215 -3.68 -18.74 3.94
CA THR A 215 -4.88 -17.90 3.87
C THR A 215 -6.16 -18.74 3.89
N PRO A 216 -7.31 -18.18 4.33
CA PRO A 216 -8.62 -18.81 4.15
C PRO A 216 -8.90 -19.23 2.70
N LEU A 217 -8.52 -18.41 1.71
CA LEU A 217 -8.67 -18.72 0.28
C LEU A 217 -7.91 -19.98 -0.11
N SER A 218 -6.64 -20.13 0.32
CA SER A 218 -5.85 -21.34 0.01
C SER A 218 -6.49 -22.61 0.57
N ARG A 219 -7.08 -22.55 1.78
CA ARG A 219 -7.81 -23.70 2.35
C ARG A 219 -9.09 -24.01 1.58
N ALA A 220 -9.84 -22.99 1.15
CA ALA A 220 -11.05 -23.18 0.37
C ALA A 220 -10.73 -23.82 -0.99
N VAL A 221 -9.70 -23.34 -1.70
CA VAL A 221 -9.25 -23.92 -2.97
C VAL A 221 -8.77 -25.36 -2.78
N ALA A 222 -7.99 -25.63 -1.74
CA ALA A 222 -7.57 -27.01 -1.41
C ALA A 222 -8.76 -27.94 -1.09
N ALA A 223 -9.86 -27.39 -0.60
CA ALA A 223 -11.11 -28.10 -0.35
C ALA A 223 -12.06 -28.19 -1.57
N GLY A 224 -11.62 -27.74 -2.76
CA GLY A 224 -12.37 -27.85 -4.01
C GLY A 224 -13.14 -26.59 -4.43
N ALA A 225 -12.97 -25.46 -3.74
CA ALA A 225 -13.48 -24.18 -4.24
C ALA A 225 -12.74 -23.76 -5.52
N PRO A 226 -13.39 -23.03 -6.44
CA PRO A 226 -12.73 -22.55 -7.65
C PRO A 226 -11.53 -21.64 -7.33
N ALA A 227 -10.40 -21.89 -7.99
CA ALA A 227 -9.23 -21.03 -7.95
C ALA A 227 -9.31 -19.91 -9.00
N PRO A 228 -8.53 -18.82 -8.85
CA PRO A 228 -8.29 -17.87 -9.93
C PRO A 228 -7.75 -18.59 -11.18
N ASP A 229 -8.30 -18.25 -12.34
CA ASP A 229 -7.93 -18.83 -13.63
C ASP A 229 -6.85 -17.95 -14.30
N PRO A 230 -5.65 -18.48 -14.61
CA PRO A 230 -4.55 -17.69 -15.17
C PRO A 230 -4.85 -17.06 -16.54
N ASP A 231 -5.59 -17.75 -17.42
CA ASP A 231 -5.92 -17.24 -18.75
C ASP A 231 -6.93 -16.10 -18.65
N ARG A 232 -7.91 -16.22 -17.75
CA ARG A 232 -8.82 -15.11 -17.43
C ARG A 232 -8.05 -13.95 -16.82
N GLN A 233 -7.12 -14.20 -15.90
CA GLN A 233 -6.28 -13.15 -15.32
C GLN A 233 -5.48 -12.40 -16.38
N ALA A 234 -4.85 -13.09 -17.32
CA ALA A 234 -4.13 -12.46 -18.43
C ALA A 234 -5.05 -11.55 -19.27
N GLN A 235 -6.25 -12.02 -19.63
CA GLN A 235 -7.23 -11.22 -20.37
C GLN A 235 -7.67 -9.96 -19.60
N ARG A 236 -7.88 -10.07 -18.28
CA ARG A 236 -8.29 -8.96 -17.41
C ARG A 236 -7.17 -7.92 -17.30
N TRP A 237 -5.94 -8.39 -17.16
CA TRP A 237 -4.75 -7.55 -17.13
C TRP A 237 -4.57 -6.74 -18.41
N GLU A 238 -4.61 -7.40 -19.58
CA GLU A 238 -4.48 -6.74 -20.88
C GLU A 238 -5.58 -5.69 -21.11
N GLU A 239 -6.82 -6.01 -20.74
CA GLU A 239 -7.93 -5.07 -20.83
C GLU A 239 -7.72 -3.84 -19.94
N ALA A 240 -7.28 -4.05 -18.70
CA ALA A 240 -7.05 -2.96 -17.76
C ALA A 240 -5.87 -2.08 -18.18
N ALA A 241 -4.76 -2.67 -18.63
CA ALA A 241 -3.61 -1.95 -19.15
C ALA A 241 -3.99 -1.06 -20.35
N ARG A 242 -4.78 -1.59 -21.29
CA ARG A 242 -5.28 -0.82 -22.44
C ARG A 242 -6.18 0.34 -22.02
N LEU A 243 -7.09 0.12 -21.06
CA LEU A 243 -7.98 1.16 -20.55
C LEU A 243 -7.21 2.25 -19.78
N ALA A 244 -6.26 1.88 -18.92
CA ALA A 244 -5.43 2.80 -18.18
C ALA A 244 -4.56 3.67 -19.11
N ALA A 245 -3.92 3.05 -20.11
CA ALA A 245 -3.17 3.76 -21.13
C ALA A 245 -4.05 4.75 -21.93
N GLY A 246 -5.26 4.33 -22.31
CA GLY A 246 -6.24 5.20 -22.98
C GLY A 246 -6.71 6.39 -22.13
N ALA A 247 -6.59 6.30 -20.80
CA ALA A 247 -6.88 7.38 -19.86
C ALA A 247 -5.65 8.25 -19.50
N GLY A 248 -4.51 7.99 -20.15
CA GLY A 248 -3.27 8.75 -19.97
C GLY A 248 -2.43 8.35 -18.75
N LEU A 249 -2.71 7.19 -18.14
CA LEU A 249 -1.83 6.61 -17.12
C LEU A 249 -0.71 5.81 -17.78
N VAL A 250 0.49 5.91 -17.22
CA VAL A 250 1.69 5.22 -17.68
C VAL A 250 2.03 4.11 -16.69
N ARG A 251 2.23 2.89 -17.18
CA ARG A 251 2.76 1.79 -16.37
C ARG A 251 4.22 2.08 -16.02
N TYR A 252 4.59 1.96 -14.75
CA TYR A 252 5.98 2.15 -14.30
C TYR A 252 6.58 0.93 -13.61
N GLU A 253 5.76 -0.06 -13.24
CA GLU A 253 6.19 -1.39 -12.79
C GLU A 253 5.06 -2.41 -13.06
N THR A 254 5.18 -3.64 -12.53
CA THR A 254 4.29 -4.76 -12.87
C THR A 254 2.80 -4.48 -12.66
N SER A 255 2.38 -3.86 -11.56
CA SER A 255 0.98 -3.70 -11.16
C SER A 255 0.44 -2.26 -11.22
N ASN A 256 1.29 -1.26 -11.39
CA ASN A 256 0.98 0.13 -11.08
C ASN A 256 1.07 1.02 -12.33
N PHE A 257 0.05 1.86 -12.45
CA PHE A 257 -0.13 2.85 -13.48
C PHE A 257 -0.30 4.20 -12.82
N ALA A 258 0.37 5.23 -13.34
CA ALA A 258 0.27 6.57 -12.78
C ALA A 258 0.22 7.62 -13.88
N ARG A 259 -0.45 8.73 -13.59
CA ARG A 259 -0.23 9.96 -14.35
C ARG A 259 1.24 10.39 -14.21
N PRO A 260 1.83 11.04 -15.23
CA PRO A 260 3.17 11.60 -15.11
C PRO A 260 3.31 12.46 -13.84
N GLY A 261 4.37 12.21 -13.05
CA GLY A 261 4.62 12.90 -11.78
C GLY A 261 3.98 12.25 -10.55
N HIS A 262 3.13 11.24 -10.71
CA HIS A 262 2.47 10.52 -9.62
C HIS A 262 2.86 9.03 -9.40
N PRO A 263 3.93 8.45 -9.99
CA PRO A 263 4.43 7.16 -9.52
C PRO A 263 4.72 7.17 -8.02
N CYS A 264 4.43 6.07 -7.32
CA CYS A 264 4.77 5.92 -5.90
C CYS A 264 6.29 5.86 -5.74
N LEU A 265 6.87 6.85 -5.05
CA LEU A 265 8.31 6.96 -4.89
C LEU A 265 8.87 5.81 -4.06
N TYR A 266 8.17 5.39 -3.02
CA TYR A 266 8.58 4.21 -2.23
C TYR A 266 8.64 2.94 -3.10
N ASN A 267 7.67 2.73 -3.98
CA ASN A 267 7.70 1.60 -4.92
C ASN A 267 8.90 1.69 -5.87
N LEU A 268 9.19 2.88 -6.40
CA LEU A 268 10.35 3.07 -7.27
C LEU A 268 11.67 2.75 -6.55
N ILE A 269 11.81 3.17 -5.29
CA ILE A 269 12.98 2.85 -4.45
C ILE A 269 13.13 1.33 -4.32
N THR A 270 12.05 0.60 -3.99
CA THR A 270 12.12 -0.85 -3.79
C THR A 270 12.42 -1.60 -5.08
N TRP A 271 11.79 -1.21 -6.20
CA TRP A 271 12.05 -1.77 -7.53
C TRP A 271 13.48 -1.51 -8.01
N ALA A 272 14.05 -0.36 -7.67
CA ALA A 272 15.43 0.01 -7.97
C ALA A 272 16.48 -0.72 -7.13
N GLN A 273 16.07 -1.58 -6.20
CA GLN A 273 16.96 -2.13 -5.16
C GLN A 273 17.64 -1.02 -4.33
N GLY A 274 16.96 0.12 -4.15
CA GLY A 274 17.43 1.23 -3.32
C GLY A 274 17.40 0.90 -1.83
N GLU A 275 17.87 1.82 -1.00
CA GLU A 275 17.92 1.63 0.45
C GLU A 275 16.64 2.10 1.15
N TYR A 276 16.11 1.24 2.01
CA TYR A 276 14.99 1.58 2.88
C TYR A 276 15.05 0.83 4.21
N GLU A 277 14.64 1.52 5.28
CA GLU A 277 14.39 0.87 6.57
C GLU A 277 12.96 0.31 6.63
N GLY A 278 12.75 -0.70 7.47
CA GLY A 278 11.47 -1.34 7.69
C GLY A 278 11.19 -1.46 9.18
N PHE A 279 10.07 -0.91 9.62
CA PHE A 279 9.66 -0.89 11.03
C PHE A 279 8.33 -1.60 11.24
N GLY A 280 8.21 -2.28 12.36
CA GLY A 280 7.00 -3.03 12.72
C GLY A 280 7.07 -4.51 12.36
N ALA A 281 6.09 -5.25 12.87
CA ALA A 281 5.94 -6.69 12.67
C ALA A 281 5.89 -7.06 11.17
N GLY A 282 6.72 -8.01 10.76
CA GLY A 282 6.81 -8.47 9.37
C GLY A 282 7.38 -7.46 8.37
N ALA A 283 7.78 -6.27 8.81
CA ALA A 283 8.42 -5.28 7.95
C ALA A 283 9.75 -5.80 7.41
N HIS A 284 10.02 -5.51 6.14
CA HIS A 284 11.27 -5.80 5.48
C HIS A 284 12.08 -4.51 5.35
N ARG A 285 13.41 -4.63 5.41
CA ARG A 285 14.36 -3.56 5.10
C ARG A 285 15.34 -4.02 4.03
N HIS A 286 15.86 -3.08 3.25
CA HIS A 286 16.98 -3.31 2.35
C HIS A 286 18.03 -2.23 2.58
N ARG A 287 19.22 -2.64 3.02
CA ARG A 287 20.29 -1.70 3.37
C ARG A 287 21.66 -2.32 3.10
N ALA A 288 22.55 -1.56 2.46
CA ALA A 288 23.89 -1.99 2.11
C ALA A 288 23.95 -3.36 1.39
N GLY A 289 22.97 -3.64 0.53
CA GLY A 289 22.86 -4.91 -0.22
C GLY A 289 22.27 -6.09 0.57
N THR A 290 21.93 -5.88 1.83
CA THR A 290 21.30 -6.90 2.68
C THR A 290 19.80 -6.64 2.80
N ARG A 291 18.99 -7.68 2.59
CA ARG A 291 17.56 -7.66 2.94
C ARG A 291 17.37 -8.39 4.26
N SER A 292 16.50 -7.91 5.13
CA SER A 292 16.16 -8.61 6.37
C SER A 292 14.74 -8.26 6.79
N TRP A 293 14.13 -9.06 7.65
CA TRP A 293 12.75 -8.86 8.09
C TRP A 293 12.55 -9.04 9.59
N ASN A 294 11.52 -8.39 10.09
CA ASN A 294 11.12 -8.46 11.49
C ASN A 294 10.23 -9.68 11.79
N LEU A 295 10.11 -9.99 13.08
CA LEU A 295 9.14 -10.95 13.61
C LEU A 295 7.75 -10.66 13.04
N ARG A 296 7.14 -11.68 12.43
CA ARG A 296 5.85 -11.55 11.72
C ARG A 296 4.66 -11.33 12.66
N ARG A 297 4.66 -11.93 13.85
CA ARG A 297 3.52 -11.84 14.77
C ARG A 297 3.59 -10.56 15.60
N ALA A 298 2.53 -9.74 15.57
CA ALA A 298 2.47 -8.46 16.26
C ALA A 298 2.67 -8.56 17.78
N ASP A 299 2.09 -9.56 18.44
CA ASP A 299 2.27 -9.81 19.87
C ASP A 299 3.74 -10.12 20.22
N ARG A 300 4.38 -11.02 19.46
CA ARG A 300 5.78 -11.39 19.65
C ARG A 300 6.74 -10.25 19.35
N TYR A 301 6.43 -9.44 18.34
CA TYR A 301 7.19 -8.22 18.04
C TYR A 301 7.17 -7.26 19.24
N VAL A 302 6.00 -7.00 19.82
CA VAL A 302 5.86 -6.14 21.00
C VAL A 302 6.62 -6.70 22.20
N GLU A 303 6.39 -7.97 22.55
CA GLU A 303 7.08 -8.64 23.67
C GLU A 303 8.61 -8.59 23.52
N ARG A 304 9.12 -8.74 22.29
CA ARG A 304 10.55 -8.71 22.00
C ARG A 304 11.15 -7.33 22.27
N LEU A 305 10.48 -6.26 21.85
CA LEU A 305 10.97 -4.89 22.06
C LEU A 305 10.81 -4.43 23.50
N GLU A 306 9.74 -4.84 24.19
CA GLU A 306 9.57 -4.60 25.63
C GLU A 306 10.68 -5.25 26.46
N ALA A 307 11.19 -6.40 26.01
CA ALA A 307 12.34 -7.08 26.62
C ALA A 307 13.71 -6.50 26.19
N GLY A 308 13.75 -5.43 25.38
CA GLY A 308 14.98 -4.81 24.89
C GLY A 308 15.74 -5.63 23.82
N GLY A 309 15.08 -6.63 23.21
CA GLY A 309 15.68 -7.48 22.19
C GLY A 309 15.51 -6.93 20.76
N SER A 310 16.25 -7.48 19.80
CA SER A 310 16.10 -7.13 18.38
C SER A 310 14.82 -7.74 17.78
N PRO A 311 14.04 -6.99 16.98
CA PRO A 311 12.85 -7.51 16.29
C PRO A 311 13.21 -8.30 15.01
N VAL A 312 14.47 -8.24 14.56
CA VAL A 312 14.94 -8.93 13.35
C VAL A 312 14.80 -10.45 13.52
N SER A 313 14.17 -11.09 12.54
CA SER A 313 13.89 -12.52 12.52
C SER A 313 14.67 -13.27 11.45
N GLY A 314 15.23 -12.59 10.43
CA GLY A 314 16.03 -13.22 9.39
C GLY A 314 16.61 -12.22 8.38
N GLU A 315 17.47 -12.72 7.50
CA GLU A 315 18.21 -12.04 6.42
C GLU A 315 18.11 -12.86 5.12
#